data_AF-A0A2D8EN30-F1
#
_entry.id   AF-A0A2D8EN30-F1
#
_cell.length_a   1.000
_cell.length_b   1.000
_cell.length_c   1.000
_cell.angle_alpha   90.00
_cell.angle_beta   90.00
_cell.angle_gamma   90.00
#
_symmetry.space_group_name_H-M   'P 1'
#
loop_
_entity.id
_entity.type
_entity.pdbx_description
1 polymer ?
#
loop_
_entity_poly.entity_id
_entity_poly.type
_entity_poly.pdbx_seq_one_letter_code
_entity_poly.pdbx_strand_id
1 'polypeptide(L)'
;MKKDLLQAALESNQESFAQATEQIISEMVSSKMEEARKSVAEGLFAQHTEEVTEETAFVSVISECLENSNAVNVDLPDGDRLVVTEDVASLLSEAHDNLPQELQKSFRETVFESKEKYTSILETIVSGDNDGQ
;
A
#
# COMPACT_ATOMS: atom_id res chain seq x y z
N MET A 1 -23.04 -24.82 -25.63
CA MET A 1 -23.33 -23.38 -25.84
C MET A 1 -22.45 -22.74 -26.91
N LYS A 2 -21.13 -22.53 -26.73
CA LYS A 2 -20.28 -21.87 -27.76
C LYS A 2 -20.18 -22.61 -29.11
N LYS A 3 -20.16 -23.95 -29.09
CA LYS A 3 -20.13 -24.78 -30.31
C LYS A 3 -21.43 -24.69 -31.11
N ASP A 4 -22.57 -24.68 -30.41
CA ASP A 4 -23.90 -24.66 -31.01
C ASP A 4 -24.20 -23.31 -31.70
N LEU A 5 -23.69 -22.21 -31.14
CA LEU A 5 -23.80 -20.85 -31.70
C LEU A 5 -22.95 -20.64 -32.96
N LEU A 6 -21.70 -21.14 -32.97
CA LEU A 6 -20.83 -21.10 -34.15
C LEU A 6 -21.38 -21.96 -35.29
N GLN A 7 -21.93 -23.13 -34.97
CA GLN A 7 -22.52 -24.03 -35.95
C GLN A 7 -23.81 -23.45 -36.55
N ALA A 8 -24.68 -22.86 -35.72
CA ALA A 8 -25.87 -22.13 -36.18
C ALA A 8 -25.51 -20.91 -37.04
N ALA A 9 -24.42 -20.21 -36.73
CA ALA A 9 -23.92 -19.09 -37.51
C ALA A 9 -23.42 -19.55 -38.90
N LEU A 10 -22.63 -20.63 -38.95
CA LEU A 10 -22.08 -21.22 -40.19
C LEU A 10 -23.16 -21.75 -41.14
N GLU A 11 -24.30 -22.17 -40.62
CA GLU A 11 -25.45 -22.67 -41.39
C GLU A 11 -26.46 -21.58 -41.78
N SER A 12 -26.21 -20.32 -41.38
CA SER A 12 -27.12 -19.18 -41.59
C SER A 12 -26.68 -18.22 -42.70
N ASN A 13 -27.58 -17.32 -43.12
CA ASN A 13 -27.28 -16.27 -44.09
C ASN A 13 -26.24 -15.28 -43.55
N GLN A 14 -25.54 -14.59 -44.46
CA GLN A 14 -24.33 -13.80 -44.19
C GLN A 14 -24.50 -12.77 -43.05
N GLU A 15 -25.70 -12.22 -42.90
CA GLU A 15 -26.07 -11.23 -41.87
C GLU A 15 -26.22 -11.85 -40.48
N SER A 16 -26.81 -13.05 -40.39
CA SER A 16 -26.94 -13.80 -39.14
C SER A 16 -25.59 -14.31 -38.64
N PHE A 17 -24.70 -14.71 -39.56
CA PHE A 17 -23.32 -15.09 -39.22
C PHE A 17 -22.55 -13.91 -38.63
N ALA A 18 -22.67 -12.71 -39.23
CA ALA A 18 -22.00 -11.52 -38.76
C ALA A 18 -22.46 -11.14 -37.34
N GLN A 19 -23.77 -11.15 -37.08
CA GLN A 19 -24.32 -10.87 -35.75
C GLN A 19 -23.89 -11.90 -34.70
N ALA A 20 -23.95 -13.19 -35.02
CA ALA A 20 -23.53 -14.24 -34.09
C ALA A 20 -22.03 -14.15 -33.77
N THR A 21 -21.20 -13.81 -34.77
CA THR A 21 -19.76 -13.64 -34.59
C THR A 21 -19.45 -12.42 -33.71
N GLU A 22 -20.12 -11.30 -33.95
CA GLU A 22 -19.99 -10.08 -33.14
C GLU A 22 -20.37 -10.33 -31.67
N GLN A 23 -21.44 -11.08 -31.45
CA GLN A 23 -21.92 -11.43 -30.11
C GLN A 23 -20.91 -12.31 -29.36
N ILE A 24 -20.35 -13.33 -30.03
CA ILE A 24 -19.32 -14.22 -29.46
C ILE A 24 -18.05 -13.45 -29.13
N ILE A 25 -17.60 -12.56 -30.01
CA ILE A 25 -16.41 -11.72 -29.78
C ILE A 25 -16.66 -10.80 -28.59
N SER A 26 -17.82 -10.15 -28.52
CA SER A 26 -18.18 -9.23 -27.44
C SER A 26 -18.21 -9.92 -26.08
N GLU A 27 -18.76 -11.14 -26.00
CA GLU A 27 -18.74 -11.94 -24.78
C GLU A 27 -17.33 -12.35 -24.37
N MET A 28 -16.47 -12.72 -25.32
CA MET A 28 -15.06 -13.06 -25.02
C MET A 28 -14.28 -11.85 -24.53
N VAL A 29 -14.44 -10.70 -25.18
CA VAL A 29 -13.77 -9.45 -24.77
C VAL A 29 -14.23 -9.06 -23.36
N SER A 30 -15.53 -9.11 -23.10
CA SER A 30 -16.08 -8.78 -21.77
C SER A 30 -15.53 -9.72 -20.68
N SER A 31 -15.50 -11.03 -20.95
CA SER A 31 -14.93 -12.02 -20.02
C SER A 31 -13.44 -11.76 -19.76
N LYS A 32 -12.67 -11.43 -20.79
CA LYS A 32 -11.23 -11.15 -20.66
C LYS A 32 -10.94 -9.84 -19.93
N MET A 33 -11.77 -8.81 -20.15
CA MET A 33 -11.68 -7.56 -19.39
C MET A 33 -12.00 -7.78 -17.91
N GLU A 34 -12.97 -8.65 -17.59
CA GLU A 34 -13.31 -8.97 -16.20
C GLU A 34 -12.18 -9.74 -15.49
N GLU A 35 -11.58 -10.71 -16.17
CA GLU A 35 -10.38 -11.41 -15.68
C GLU A 35 -9.21 -10.44 -15.45
N ALA A 36 -8.95 -9.53 -16.39
CA ALA A 36 -7.90 -8.52 -16.24
C ALA A 36 -8.19 -7.56 -15.07
N ARG A 37 -9.45 -7.12 -14.92
CA ARG A 37 -9.87 -6.27 -13.79
C ARG A 37 -9.61 -6.96 -12.46
N LYS A 38 -9.97 -8.24 -12.33
CA LYS A 38 -9.70 -9.04 -11.12
C LYS A 38 -8.21 -9.20 -10.88
N SER A 39 -7.43 -9.52 -11.91
CA SER A 39 -5.98 -9.67 -11.78
C SER A 39 -5.30 -8.36 -11.35
N VAL A 40 -5.74 -7.21 -11.86
CA VAL A 40 -5.24 -5.90 -11.42
C VAL A 40 -5.64 -5.61 -9.98
N ALA A 41 -6.90 -5.89 -9.60
CA ALA A 41 -7.33 -5.73 -8.22
C ALA A 41 -6.52 -6.62 -7.27
N GLU A 42 -6.38 -7.91 -7.60
CA GLU A 42 -5.54 -8.84 -6.85
C GLU A 42 -4.09 -8.34 -6.77
N GLY A 43 -3.50 -7.82 -7.84
CA GLY A 43 -2.16 -7.25 -7.82
C GLY A 43 -2.02 -6.01 -6.93
N LEU A 44 -3.01 -5.12 -6.95
CA LEU A 44 -3.03 -3.90 -6.12
C LEU A 44 -3.23 -4.18 -4.63
N PHE A 45 -3.94 -5.27 -4.28
CA PHE A 45 -4.22 -5.62 -2.88
C PHE A 45 -3.34 -6.75 -2.33
N ALA A 46 -2.64 -7.51 -3.18
CA ALA A 46 -1.75 -8.59 -2.76
C ALA A 46 -0.28 -8.17 -2.58
N GLN A 47 0.08 -6.94 -2.97
CA GLN A 47 1.41 -6.40 -2.73
C GLN A 47 1.33 -5.44 -1.53
N HIS A 48 1.97 -5.85 -0.42
CA HIS A 48 2.31 -5.02 0.75
C HIS A 48 1.26 -4.83 1.84
N THR A 49 0.54 -5.88 2.25
CA THR A 49 0.10 -5.96 3.65
C THR A 49 1.14 -6.79 4.40
N GLU A 50 2.30 -6.19 4.65
CA GLU A 50 3.26 -6.79 5.57
C GLU A 50 2.68 -6.62 6.98
N GLU A 51 2.39 -7.74 7.66
CA GLU A 51 2.07 -7.71 9.09
C GLU A 51 3.35 -7.32 9.82
N VAL A 52 3.52 -6.01 10.02
CA VAL A 52 4.65 -5.49 10.76
C VAL A 52 4.32 -5.57 12.24
N THR A 53 5.10 -6.32 13.02
CA THR A 53 4.98 -6.30 14.48
C THR A 53 5.43 -4.94 15.01
N GLU A 54 5.04 -4.56 16.22
CA GLU A 54 5.49 -3.31 16.86
C GLU A 54 7.02 -3.17 16.83
N GLU A 55 7.76 -4.30 16.92
CA GLU A 55 9.22 -4.35 16.91
C GLU A 55 9.84 -4.04 15.52
N THR A 56 9.16 -4.37 14.42
CA THR A 56 9.65 -4.12 13.06
C THR A 56 9.01 -2.89 12.42
N ALA A 57 7.93 -2.35 12.98
CA ALA A 57 7.16 -1.22 12.46
C ALA A 57 8.06 0.00 12.25
N PHE A 58 8.92 0.29 13.21
CA PHE A 58 9.87 1.39 13.09
C PHE A 58 10.79 1.23 11.90
N VAL A 59 11.50 0.12 11.79
CA VAL A 59 12.49 -0.09 10.73
C VAL A 59 11.81 -0.10 9.36
N SER A 60 10.70 -0.82 9.21
CA SER A 60 9.98 -0.89 7.93
C SER A 60 9.46 0.48 7.48
N VAL A 61 8.84 1.25 8.37
CA VAL A 61 8.30 2.58 8.02
C VAL A 61 9.43 3.55 7.64
N ILE A 62 10.52 3.56 8.40
CA ILE A 62 11.65 4.46 8.16
C ILE A 62 12.37 4.07 6.86
N SER A 63 12.70 2.79 6.66
CA SER A 63 13.34 2.30 5.43
C SER A 63 12.48 2.58 4.21
N GLU A 64 11.17 2.31 4.26
CA GLU A 64 10.26 2.57 3.14
C GLU A 64 10.20 4.07 2.79
N CYS A 65 10.19 4.95 3.80
CA CYS A 65 10.22 6.39 3.56
C CYS A 65 11.54 6.87 2.94
N LEU A 66 12.68 6.37 3.44
CA LEU A 66 14.02 6.85 3.04
C LEU A 66 14.53 6.22 1.74
N GLU A 67 14.23 4.96 1.48
CA GLU A 67 14.73 4.24 0.29
C GLU A 67 13.88 4.54 -0.95
N ASN A 68 12.56 4.69 -0.77
CA ASN A 68 11.62 4.87 -1.87
C ASN A 68 11.08 6.31 -2.00
N SER A 69 11.52 7.26 -1.15
CA SER A 69 11.02 8.64 -1.09
C SER A 69 9.49 8.74 -1.08
N ASN A 70 8.84 7.78 -0.41
CA ASN A 70 7.40 7.66 -0.35
C ASN A 70 6.88 8.06 1.04
N ALA A 71 5.71 8.69 1.07
CA ALA A 71 5.00 8.87 2.33
C ALA A 71 4.30 7.57 2.73
N VAL A 72 4.54 7.12 3.97
CA VAL A 72 3.94 5.90 4.51
C VAL A 72 2.77 6.27 5.43
N ASN A 73 1.63 5.62 5.19
CA ASN A 73 0.48 5.74 6.09
C ASN A 73 0.59 4.66 7.17
N VAL A 74 0.58 5.06 8.43
CA VAL A 74 0.65 4.17 9.59
C VAL A 74 -0.69 4.19 10.32
N ASP A 75 -1.35 3.05 10.38
CA ASP A 75 -2.58 2.86 11.16
C ASP A 75 -2.21 2.50 12.61
N LEU A 76 -2.67 3.29 13.57
CA LEU A 76 -2.34 3.17 14.98
C LEU A 76 -3.32 2.24 15.73
N PRO A 77 -2.92 1.67 16.89
CA PRO A 77 -3.79 0.80 17.69
C PRO A 77 -5.07 1.47 18.22
N ASP A 78 -5.04 2.79 18.42
CA ASP A 78 -6.18 3.60 18.83
C ASP A 78 -7.16 3.92 17.67
N GLY A 79 -6.83 3.50 16.45
CA GLY A 79 -7.63 3.70 15.25
C GLY A 79 -7.33 5.01 14.51
N ASP A 80 -6.38 5.81 15.00
CA ASP A 80 -5.89 6.98 14.27
C ASP A 80 -4.95 6.58 13.12
N ARG A 81 -4.78 7.48 12.15
CA ARG A 81 -3.84 7.31 11.04
C ARG A 81 -2.81 8.42 11.06
N LEU A 82 -1.55 8.04 10.97
CA LEU A 82 -0.41 8.94 10.79
C LEU A 82 0.11 8.89 9.37
N VAL A 83 0.71 9.98 8.93
CA VAL A 83 1.48 10.05 7.69
C VAL A 83 2.92 10.34 8.07
N VAL A 84 3.81 9.41 7.75
CA VAL A 84 5.26 9.59 7.89
C VAL A 84 5.81 9.98 6.53
N THR A 85 6.49 11.12 6.49
CA THR A 85 7.14 11.63 5.27
C THR A 85 8.64 11.38 5.36
N GLU A 86 9.36 11.53 4.24
CA GLU A 86 10.82 11.38 4.20
C GLU A 86 11.52 12.27 5.26
N ASP A 87 11.16 13.55 5.34
CA ASP A 87 11.73 14.49 6.32
C ASP A 87 11.53 14.00 7.76
N VAL A 88 10.32 13.52 8.07
CA VAL A 88 10.00 13.03 9.42
C VAL A 88 10.72 11.71 9.70
N ALA A 89 10.83 10.83 8.71
CA ALA A 89 11.56 9.58 8.83
C ALA A 89 13.06 9.83 9.08
N SER A 90 13.67 10.81 8.41
CA SER A 90 15.06 11.21 8.67
C SER A 90 15.23 11.68 10.11
N LEU A 91 14.37 12.58 10.59
CA LEU A 91 14.42 13.07 11.97
C LEU A 91 14.28 11.96 13.00
N LEU A 92 13.34 11.03 12.79
CA LEU A 92 13.13 9.89 13.68
C LEU A 92 14.32 8.93 13.69
N SER A 93 14.94 8.70 12.52
CA SER A 93 16.15 7.87 12.41
C SER A 93 17.33 8.49 13.14
N GLU A 94 17.57 9.78 12.95
CA GLU A 94 18.65 10.50 13.63
C GLU A 94 18.44 10.53 15.14
N ALA A 95 17.22 10.82 15.59
CA ALA A 95 16.86 10.80 17.00
C ALA A 95 17.08 9.41 17.62
N HIS A 96 16.67 8.34 16.92
CA HIS A 96 16.93 6.97 17.35
C HIS A 96 18.42 6.68 17.50
N ASP A 97 19.23 7.03 16.49
CA ASP A 97 20.66 6.72 16.47
C ASP A 97 21.47 7.50 17.52
N ASN A 98 20.99 8.70 17.88
CA ASN A 98 21.56 9.52 18.94
C ASN A 98 21.17 9.06 20.36
N LEU A 99 20.17 8.18 20.51
CA LEU A 99 19.80 7.63 21.80
C LEU A 99 20.76 6.51 22.25
N PRO A 100 21.01 6.36 23.57
CA PRO A 100 21.68 5.18 24.12
C PRO A 100 20.97 3.88 23.71
N GLN A 101 21.75 2.81 23.46
CA GLN A 101 21.21 1.51 23.01
C GLN A 101 20.08 0.95 23.90
N GLU A 102 20.15 1.21 25.21
CA GLU A 102 19.13 0.79 26.17
C GLU A 102 17.77 1.49 25.93
N LEU A 103 17.77 2.71 25.39
CA LEU A 103 16.58 3.51 25.11
C LEU A 103 16.09 3.36 23.66
N GLN A 104 16.95 2.96 22.73
CA GLN A 104 16.59 2.72 21.32
C GLN A 104 15.44 1.72 21.15
N LYS A 105 15.43 0.65 21.96
CA LYS A 105 14.31 -0.30 21.94
C LYS A 105 13.00 0.37 22.37
N SER A 106 13.01 1.05 23.51
CA SER A 106 11.82 1.74 24.02
C SER A 106 11.32 2.84 23.09
N PHE A 107 12.22 3.54 22.39
CA PHE A 107 11.85 4.54 21.38
C PHE A 107 11.07 3.91 20.22
N ARG A 108 11.56 2.79 19.68
CA ARG A 108 10.90 2.07 18.57
C ARG A 108 9.52 1.58 18.94
N GLU A 109 9.34 1.09 20.16
CA GLU A 109 8.06 0.59 20.67
C GLU A 109 7.05 1.72 20.93
N THR A 110 7.52 2.91 21.32
CA THR A 110 6.63 4.00 21.78
C THR A 110 6.23 5.01 20.71
N VAL A 111 7.06 5.20 19.67
CA VAL A 111 6.84 6.26 18.67
C VAL A 111 5.56 6.09 17.85
N PHE A 112 5.14 4.85 17.59
CA PHE A 112 3.90 4.53 16.88
C PHE A 112 2.82 3.91 17.76
N GLU A 113 2.90 4.13 19.08
CA GLU A 113 1.93 3.57 20.03
C GLU A 113 0.62 4.39 20.06
N SER A 114 0.73 5.72 19.97
CA SER A 114 -0.40 6.63 19.88
C SER A 114 -0.02 7.92 19.17
N LYS A 115 -1.02 8.64 18.67
CA LYS A 115 -0.81 9.94 18.03
C LYS A 115 -0.19 10.97 18.98
N GLU A 116 -0.56 10.92 20.26
CA GLU A 116 -0.03 11.82 21.29
C GLU A 116 1.46 11.57 21.54
N LYS A 117 1.87 10.29 21.64
CA LYS A 117 3.29 9.91 21.80
C LYS A 117 4.11 10.30 20.57
N TYR A 118 3.60 9.99 19.39
CA TYR A 118 4.24 10.38 18.13
C TYR A 118 4.48 11.89 18.06
N THR A 119 3.44 12.70 18.33
CA THR A 119 3.52 14.15 18.26
C THR A 119 4.47 14.71 19.32
N SER A 120 4.40 14.21 20.56
CA SER A 120 5.27 14.66 21.65
C SER A 120 6.75 14.36 21.39
N ILE A 121 7.06 13.20 20.79
CA ILE A 121 8.42 12.84 20.39
C ILE A 121 8.92 13.81 19.30
N LEU A 122 8.11 14.07 18.27
CA LEU A 122 8.48 15.03 17.22
C LEU A 122 8.69 16.44 17.76
N GLU A 123 7.81 16.91 18.65
CA GLU A 123 7.96 18.20 19.31
C GLU A 123 9.25 18.28 20.12
N THR A 124 9.61 17.19 20.82
CA THR A 124 10.86 17.11 21.59
C THR A 124 12.09 17.16 20.68
N ILE A 125 12.07 16.43 19.56
CA ILE A 125 13.15 16.43 18.56
C ILE A 125 13.34 17.84 17.98
N VAL A 126 12.26 18.47 17.53
CA VAL A 126 12.30 19.82 16.93
C VAL A 126 12.69 20.89 17.95
N SER A 127 12.27 20.74 19.21
CA SER A 127 12.61 21.70 20.27
C SER A 127 14.07 21.55 20.74
N GLY A 128 14.64 20.36 20.64
CA GLY A 128 16.02 20.05 21.03
C GLY A 128 17.11 20.72 20.19
N ASP A 129 16.77 21.23 19.01
CA ASP A 129 17.70 21.96 18.12
C ASP A 129 17.80 23.48 18.41
N ASN A 130 17.03 24.00 19.38
CA ASN A 130 17.07 25.42 19.75
C ASN A 130 17.82 25.74 21.06
N ASP A 131 18.35 24.74 21.76
CA ASP A 131 19.16 24.93 22.98
C ASP A 131 20.68 24.81 22.73
N GLY A 132 21.11 25.23 21.54
CA GLY A 132 22.52 25.49 21.23
C GLY A 132 22.95 26.91 21.59
N GLN A 133 23.11 27.20 22.88
CA GLN A 133 23.93 28.30 23.40
C GLN A 133 25.10 27.77 24.23
#